data_AF-A0A5J4K3R6-F1
#
_entry.id   AF-A0A5J4K3R6-F1
#
_cell.length_a   1.000
_cell.length_b   1.000
_cell.length_c   1.000
_cell.angle_alpha   90.00
_cell.angle_beta   90.00
_cell.angle_gamma   90.00
#
_symmetry.space_group_name_H-M   'P 1'
#
loop_
_entity.id
_entity.type
_entity.pdbx_description
1 polymer ?
#
loop_
_entity_poly.entity_id
_entity_poly.type
_entity_poly.pdbx_seq_one_letter_code
_entity_poly.pdbx_strand_id
1 'polypeptide(L)'
;MSQDASALVTRYQLGPILREYRTRSFPQLVGRAWLGILSCLVLGGLSLGGMFAIVQLGVFLVTGAWERVREEWLEWLSIELILGGSALLIAFLLLLLLILMALIIKGRIHSWRIYVCTEGLLVKKGRVNAFRWEQIDALWQKPAEHDLLRHGILVLWQRPDTCDVHIRGAGGRQVVLEPHLWSHFGELFAFLDRQISARLLPRALNALNAGEALDFGDLQVNQNGVSLLRPELGGKASATVPWSDIGDLKIKIRRSRLGLSTFVDEPLASRPTDHYCVVIEKRDQTCIRWDVPTVTNVSVLLAIKETQLGKPPGQAAP
;
A
#
# COMPACT_ATOMS: atom_id res chain seq x y z
N MET A 1 6.20 4.45 -27.11
CA MET A 1 6.10 4.59 -25.63
C MET A 1 7.33 4.14 -24.86
N SER A 2 8.15 3.17 -25.32
CA SER A 2 9.44 2.84 -24.69
C SER A 2 10.52 3.91 -24.91
N GLN A 3 10.46 4.62 -26.05
CA GLN A 3 11.42 5.67 -26.41
C GLN A 3 11.50 6.81 -25.37
N ASP A 4 10.37 7.20 -24.78
CA ASP A 4 10.36 8.22 -23.71
C ASP A 4 11.09 7.75 -22.46
N ALA A 5 11.01 6.47 -22.12
CA ALA A 5 11.65 5.94 -20.92
C ALA A 5 13.17 5.96 -21.05
N SER A 6 13.70 5.52 -22.19
CA SER A 6 15.14 5.56 -22.48
C SER A 6 15.70 6.99 -22.48
N ALA A 7 14.96 7.96 -23.04
CA ALA A 7 15.36 9.36 -23.03
C ALA A 7 15.40 9.93 -21.59
N LEU A 8 14.41 9.61 -20.76
CA LEU A 8 14.39 10.01 -19.35
C LEU A 8 15.52 9.35 -18.56
N VAL A 9 15.72 8.05 -18.73
CA VAL A 9 16.79 7.30 -18.06
C VAL A 9 18.17 7.86 -18.41
N THR A 10 18.38 8.22 -19.68
CA THR A 10 19.61 8.90 -20.13
C THR A 10 19.76 10.28 -19.51
N ARG A 11 18.68 11.08 -19.50
CA ARG A 11 18.66 12.43 -18.91
C ARG A 11 19.02 12.42 -17.42
N TYR A 12 18.59 11.40 -16.68
CA TYR A 12 18.88 11.26 -15.25
C TYR A 12 20.11 10.39 -14.95
N GLN A 13 20.85 9.94 -15.97
CA GLN A 13 22.07 9.13 -15.84
C GLN A 13 21.88 7.85 -14.99
N LEU A 14 20.75 7.15 -15.17
CA LEU A 14 20.40 5.98 -14.35
C LEU A 14 20.98 4.65 -14.87
N GLY A 15 21.68 4.67 -16.00
CA GLY A 15 22.19 3.46 -16.66
C GLY A 15 21.10 2.63 -17.36
N PRO A 16 21.42 1.45 -17.92
CA PRO A 16 20.44 0.62 -18.62
C PRO A 16 19.31 0.15 -17.71
N ILE A 17 18.11 0.01 -18.29
CA ILE A 17 16.91 -0.49 -17.60
C ILE A 17 17.08 -2.00 -17.41
N LEU A 18 17.09 -2.45 -16.16
CA LEU A 18 17.14 -3.86 -15.79
C LEU A 18 15.75 -4.50 -15.81
N ARG A 19 14.76 -3.79 -15.26
CA ARG A 19 13.39 -4.31 -15.11
C ARG A 19 12.36 -3.19 -15.15
N GLU A 20 11.26 -3.45 -15.84
CA GLU A 20 10.08 -2.59 -15.85
C GLU A 20 8.97 -3.24 -15.01
N TYR A 21 8.49 -2.52 -14.01
CA TYR A 21 7.29 -2.89 -13.25
C TYR A 21 6.15 -1.99 -13.68
N ARG A 22 5.07 -2.62 -14.15
CA ARG A 22 3.83 -1.95 -14.56
C ARG A 22 2.78 -2.10 -13.49
N THR A 23 1.92 -1.10 -13.36
CA THR A 23 0.77 -1.25 -12.48
C THR A 23 -0.12 -2.38 -12.97
N ARG A 24 -0.65 -3.16 -12.02
CA ARG A 24 -1.64 -4.18 -12.31
C ARG A 24 -2.81 -3.49 -12.98
N SER A 25 -3.22 -4.01 -14.13
CA SER A 25 -4.32 -3.42 -14.86
C SER A 25 -5.57 -3.45 -13.95
N PHE A 26 -6.08 -2.27 -13.64
CA PHE A 26 -7.36 -2.02 -12.94
C PHE A 26 -8.59 -2.78 -13.47
N PRO A 27 -8.68 -3.27 -14.75
CA PRO A 27 -9.87 -3.96 -15.25
C PRO A 27 -10.34 -5.18 -14.44
N GLN A 28 -9.47 -5.87 -13.69
CA GLN A 28 -9.87 -7.08 -12.97
C GLN A 28 -10.79 -6.80 -11.78
N LEU A 29 -10.56 -5.70 -11.06
CA LEU A 29 -11.39 -5.31 -9.90
C LEU A 29 -12.72 -4.72 -10.38
N VAL A 30 -12.64 -3.85 -11.39
CA VAL A 30 -13.82 -3.25 -12.02
C VAL A 30 -14.70 -4.32 -12.64
N GLY A 31 -14.15 -5.23 -13.46
CA GLY A 31 -14.94 -6.25 -14.15
C GLY A 31 -15.80 -7.12 -13.22
N ARG A 32 -15.31 -7.45 -12.03
CA ARG A 32 -16.08 -8.23 -11.03
C ARG A 32 -17.23 -7.44 -10.41
N ALA A 33 -16.98 -6.19 -10.02
CA ALA A 33 -18.03 -5.32 -9.51
C ALA A 33 -19.11 -5.06 -10.57
N TRP A 34 -18.69 -4.93 -11.84
CA TRP A 34 -19.58 -4.75 -12.99
C TRP A 34 -20.48 -5.95 -13.26
N LEU A 35 -19.94 -7.17 -13.21
CA LEU A 35 -20.74 -8.39 -13.36
C LEU A 35 -21.81 -8.50 -12.26
N GLY A 36 -21.49 -8.10 -11.04
CA GLY A 36 -22.45 -8.06 -9.93
C GLY A 36 -23.58 -7.07 -10.16
N ILE A 37 -23.26 -5.81 -10.50
CA ILE A 37 -24.27 -4.76 -10.73
C ILE A 37 -25.17 -5.12 -11.92
N LEU A 38 -24.58 -5.59 -13.03
CA LEU A 38 -25.33 -6.00 -14.21
C LEU A 38 -26.27 -7.17 -13.90
N SER A 39 -25.81 -8.16 -13.13
CA SER A 39 -26.64 -9.28 -12.71
C SER A 39 -27.82 -8.81 -11.84
N CYS A 40 -27.60 -7.89 -10.90
CA CYS A 40 -28.68 -7.37 -10.06
C CYS A 40 -29.73 -6.60 -10.86
N LEU A 41 -29.31 -5.78 -11.84
CA LEU A 41 -30.22 -5.02 -12.69
C LEU A 41 -31.06 -5.94 -13.59
N VAL A 42 -30.44 -6.94 -14.21
CA VAL A 42 -31.13 -7.89 -15.10
C VAL A 42 -32.10 -8.77 -14.30
N LEU A 43 -31.68 -9.33 -13.17
CA LEU A 43 -32.53 -10.20 -12.35
C LEU A 43 -33.67 -9.41 -11.70
N GLY A 44 -33.40 -8.22 -11.18
CA GLY A 44 -34.42 -7.37 -10.58
C GLY A 44 -35.49 -6.94 -11.60
N GLY A 45 -35.06 -6.49 -12.78
CA GLY A 45 -35.98 -6.11 -13.86
C GLY A 45 -36.87 -7.25 -14.33
N LEU A 46 -36.30 -8.43 -14.54
CA LEU A 46 -37.06 -9.62 -14.95
C LEU A 46 -38.06 -10.09 -13.88
N SER A 47 -37.69 -10.02 -12.60
CA SER A 47 -38.57 -10.47 -11.50
C SER A 47 -39.82 -9.59 -11.34
N LEU A 48 -39.66 -8.27 -11.41
CA LEU A 48 -40.77 -7.32 -11.21
C LEU A 48 -41.72 -7.33 -12.40
N GLY A 49 -41.18 -7.29 -13.63
CA GLY A 49 -42.00 -7.40 -14.84
C GLY A 49 -42.71 -8.76 -14.94
N GLY A 50 -42.01 -9.84 -14.57
CA GLY A 50 -42.59 -11.19 -14.57
C GLY A 50 -43.74 -11.35 -13.57
N MET A 51 -43.57 -10.89 -12.32
CA MET A 51 -44.63 -10.97 -11.32
C MET A 51 -45.86 -10.14 -11.72
N PHE A 52 -45.65 -8.95 -12.28
CA PHE A 52 -46.76 -8.11 -12.72
C PHE A 52 -47.55 -8.78 -13.86
N ALA A 53 -46.87 -9.32 -14.86
CA ALA A 53 -47.50 -10.04 -15.96
C ALA A 53 -48.35 -11.24 -15.49
N ILE A 54 -47.87 -11.98 -14.48
CA ILE A 54 -48.60 -13.11 -13.91
C ILE A 54 -49.86 -12.64 -13.17
N VAL A 55 -49.77 -11.58 -12.38
CA VAL A 55 -50.94 -11.02 -11.66
C VAL A 55 -51.99 -10.52 -12.65
N GLN A 56 -51.56 -9.81 -13.70
CA GLN A 56 -52.46 -9.33 -14.75
C GLN A 56 -53.14 -10.48 -15.50
N LEU A 57 -52.40 -11.54 -15.83
CA LEU A 57 -52.97 -12.73 -16.45
C LEU A 57 -54.01 -13.42 -15.54
N GLY A 58 -53.76 -13.45 -14.22
CA GLY A 58 -54.71 -13.99 -13.25
C GLY A 58 -56.01 -13.19 -13.18
N VAL A 59 -55.93 -11.85 -13.09
CA VAL A 59 -57.11 -10.97 -13.09
C VAL A 59 -57.90 -11.09 -14.40
N PHE A 60 -57.18 -11.19 -15.52
CA PHE A 60 -57.75 -11.42 -16.84
C PHE A 60 -58.57 -12.72 -16.91
N LEU A 61 -58.05 -13.84 -16.40
CA LEU A 61 -58.73 -15.13 -16.42
C LEU A 61 -59.98 -15.18 -15.53
N VAL A 62 -60.01 -14.44 -14.42
CA VAL A 62 -61.12 -14.49 -13.45
C VAL A 62 -62.32 -13.66 -13.88
N THR A 63 -62.10 -12.50 -14.49
CA THR A 63 -63.16 -11.50 -14.68
C THR A 63 -63.93 -11.63 -15.98
N GLY A 64 -63.34 -12.22 -17.04
CA GLY A 64 -64.00 -12.45 -18.34
C GLY A 64 -64.50 -11.18 -19.06
N ALA A 65 -64.26 -9.99 -18.50
CA ALA A 65 -64.84 -8.71 -18.92
C ALA A 65 -63.92 -7.97 -19.90
N TRP A 66 -63.63 -8.61 -21.04
CA TRP A 66 -62.64 -8.12 -22.01
C TRP A 66 -62.92 -6.70 -22.51
N GLU A 67 -64.18 -6.38 -22.82
CA GLU A 67 -64.50 -5.11 -23.48
C GLU A 67 -64.50 -3.90 -22.54
N ARG A 68 -64.87 -4.08 -21.26
CA ARG A 68 -64.85 -2.99 -20.27
C ARG A 68 -63.46 -2.74 -19.70
N VAL A 69 -62.67 -3.80 -19.52
CA VAL A 69 -61.32 -3.69 -18.96
C VAL A 69 -60.35 -3.10 -20.00
N ARG A 70 -60.57 -3.30 -21.30
CA ARG A 70 -59.59 -2.93 -22.34
C ARG A 70 -59.17 -1.45 -22.33
N GLU A 71 -60.09 -0.52 -22.14
CA GLU A 71 -59.77 0.92 -22.20
C GLU A 71 -58.96 1.36 -20.98
N GLU A 72 -59.37 0.97 -19.77
CA GLU A 72 -58.57 1.20 -18.55
C GLU A 72 -57.21 0.50 -18.63
N TRP A 73 -57.17 -0.71 -19.19
CA TRP A 73 -55.94 -1.49 -19.31
C TRP A 73 -54.92 -0.83 -20.23
N LEU A 74 -55.36 -0.17 -21.31
CA LEU A 74 -54.47 0.58 -22.20
C LEU A 74 -53.86 1.80 -21.50
N GLU A 75 -54.63 2.51 -20.67
CA GLU A 75 -54.11 3.62 -19.87
C GLU A 75 -53.04 3.13 -18.88
N TRP A 76 -53.34 2.06 -18.12
CA TRP A 76 -52.39 1.45 -17.19
C TRP A 76 -51.13 0.94 -17.88
N LEU A 77 -51.28 0.24 -19.01
CA LEU A 77 -50.15 -0.27 -19.78
C LEU A 77 -49.27 0.87 -20.31
N SER A 78 -49.85 2.00 -20.70
CA SER A 78 -49.06 3.17 -21.11
C SER A 78 -48.24 3.75 -19.96
N ILE A 79 -48.81 3.85 -18.75
CA ILE A 79 -48.11 4.30 -17.54
C ILE A 79 -46.97 3.35 -17.19
N GLU A 80 -47.22 2.04 -17.24
CA GLU A 80 -46.19 1.03 -17.01
C GLU A 80 -45.05 1.10 -18.03
N LEU A 81 -45.38 1.29 -19.31
CA LEU A 81 -44.38 1.42 -20.36
C LEU A 81 -43.52 2.67 -20.15
N ILE A 82 -44.11 3.78 -19.72
CA ILE A 82 -43.41 5.04 -19.42
C ILE A 82 -42.51 4.86 -18.18
N LEU A 83 -43.03 4.25 -17.10
CA LEU A 83 -42.26 4.00 -15.88
C LEU A 83 -41.13 3.00 -16.11
N GLY A 84 -41.40 1.89 -16.79
CA GLY A 84 -40.39 0.89 -17.16
C GLY A 84 -39.34 1.47 -18.11
N GLY A 85 -39.78 2.22 -19.13
CA GLY A 85 -38.89 2.89 -20.08
C GLY A 85 -37.98 3.92 -19.41
N SER A 86 -38.53 4.74 -18.50
CA SER A 86 -37.74 5.72 -17.75
C SER A 86 -36.76 5.07 -16.77
N ALA A 87 -37.14 3.98 -16.09
CA ALA A 87 -36.23 3.22 -15.22
C ALA A 87 -35.06 2.61 -16.02
N LEU A 88 -35.34 2.02 -17.19
CA LEU A 88 -34.30 1.50 -18.08
C LEU A 88 -33.37 2.61 -18.59
N LEU A 89 -33.93 3.77 -18.95
CA LEU A 89 -33.14 4.93 -19.36
C LEU A 89 -32.22 5.42 -18.23
N ILE A 90 -32.72 5.53 -16.99
CA ILE A 90 -31.92 5.91 -15.81
C ILE A 90 -30.80 4.90 -15.57
N ALA A 91 -31.11 3.60 -15.61
CA ALA A 91 -30.11 2.54 -15.46
C ALA A 91 -29.03 2.62 -16.54
N PHE A 92 -29.42 2.88 -17.79
CA PHE A 92 -28.49 3.08 -18.90
C PHE A 92 -27.61 4.33 -18.71
N LEU A 93 -28.17 5.46 -18.25
CA LEU A 93 -27.40 6.68 -17.97
C LEU A 93 -26.40 6.48 -16.82
N LEU A 94 -26.80 5.78 -15.75
CA LEU A 94 -25.91 5.41 -14.66
C LEU A 94 -24.78 4.49 -15.14
N LEU A 95 -25.10 3.53 -16.01
CA LEU A 95 -24.11 2.66 -16.64
C LEU A 95 -23.08 3.49 -17.42
N LEU A 96 -23.55 4.41 -18.26
CA LEU A 96 -22.69 5.28 -19.08
C LEU A 96 -21.80 6.18 -18.22
N LEU A 97 -22.35 6.77 -17.15
CA LEU A 97 -21.60 7.55 -16.17
C LEU A 97 -20.50 6.71 -15.50
N LEU A 98 -20.81 5.47 -15.11
CA LEU A 98 -19.85 4.56 -14.53
C LEU A 98 -18.75 4.14 -15.52
N ILE A 99 -19.08 3.92 -16.79
CA ILE A 99 -18.08 3.68 -17.86
C ILE A 99 -17.17 4.88 -17.98
N LEU A 100 -17.72 6.10 -18.02
CA LEU A 100 -16.94 7.33 -18.12
C LEU A 100 -15.99 7.47 -16.93
N MET A 101 -16.47 7.26 -15.71
CA MET A 101 -15.65 7.26 -14.50
C MET A 101 -14.54 6.20 -14.56
N ALA A 102 -14.85 4.98 -15.01
CA ALA A 102 -13.87 3.92 -15.18
C ALA A 102 -12.80 4.29 -16.23
N LEU A 103 -13.17 4.96 -17.32
CA LEU A 103 -12.23 5.45 -18.33
C LEU A 103 -11.33 6.57 -17.79
N ILE A 104 -11.88 7.51 -17.01
CA ILE A 104 -11.11 8.58 -16.35
C ILE A 104 -10.11 7.98 -15.36
N ILE A 105 -10.55 7.04 -14.52
CA ILE A 105 -9.70 6.35 -13.54
C ILE A 105 -8.63 5.53 -14.27
N LYS A 106 -9.01 4.77 -15.31
CA LYS A 106 -8.07 4.01 -16.13
C LYS A 106 -7.00 4.92 -16.73
N GLY A 107 -7.39 6.07 -17.29
CA GLY A 107 -6.47 7.06 -17.84
C GLY A 107 -5.46 7.60 -16.81
N ARG A 108 -5.91 7.86 -15.58
CA ARG A 108 -5.02 8.29 -14.48
C ARG A 108 -4.04 7.18 -14.06
N ILE A 109 -4.52 5.95 -13.86
CA ILE A 109 -3.73 4.84 -13.29
C ILE A 109 -2.77 4.22 -14.33
N HIS A 110 -3.11 4.22 -15.63
CA HIS A 110 -2.26 3.63 -16.69
C HIS A 110 -0.90 4.33 -16.88
N SER A 111 -0.71 5.50 -16.26
CA SER A 111 0.54 6.25 -16.40
C SER A 111 1.63 5.80 -15.43
N TRP A 112 1.33 4.89 -14.49
CA TRP A 112 2.23 4.54 -13.41
C TRP A 112 3.20 3.45 -13.83
N ARG A 113 4.50 3.75 -13.78
CA ARG A 113 5.56 2.80 -14.14
C ARG A 113 6.77 2.99 -13.24
N ILE A 114 7.40 1.89 -12.86
CA ILE A 114 8.67 1.89 -12.15
C ILE A 114 9.69 1.20 -13.04
N TYR A 115 10.79 1.89 -13.33
CA TYR A 115 11.93 1.35 -14.05
C TYR A 115 13.09 1.23 -13.07
N VAL A 116 13.52 0.00 -12.87
CA VAL A 116 14.71 -0.31 -12.10
C VAL A 116 15.88 -0.32 -13.09
N CYS A 117 16.85 0.55 -12.86
CA CYS A 117 18.03 0.71 -13.69
C CYS A 117 19.29 0.30 -12.91
N THR A 118 20.45 0.21 -13.57
CA THR A 118 21.70 -0.19 -12.88
C THR A 118 22.14 0.82 -11.83
N GLU A 119 22.03 2.12 -12.11
CA GLU A 119 22.49 3.22 -11.24
C GLU A 119 21.36 3.93 -10.50
N GLY A 120 20.10 3.52 -10.69
CA GLY A 120 19.00 4.10 -9.94
C GLY A 120 17.61 3.56 -10.24
N LEU A 121 16.64 4.30 -9.73
CA LEU A 121 15.21 4.04 -9.82
C LEU A 121 14.52 5.22 -10.52
N LEU A 122 13.68 4.92 -11.52
CA LEU A 122 12.80 5.90 -12.13
C LEU A 122 11.34 5.54 -11.87
N VAL A 123 10.62 6.41 -11.16
CA VAL A 123 9.20 6.27 -10.87
C VAL A 123 8.42 7.33 -11.64
N LYS A 124 7.60 6.89 -12.59
CA LYS A 124 6.67 7.75 -13.33
C LYS A 124 5.29 7.60 -12.69
N LYS A 125 4.85 8.60 -11.91
CA LYS A 125 3.52 8.67 -11.27
C LYS A 125 2.96 10.08 -11.48
N GLY A 126 2.43 10.35 -12.67
CA GLY A 126 2.10 11.70 -13.14
C GLY A 126 3.36 12.55 -13.39
N ARG A 127 4.11 12.87 -12.32
CA ARG A 127 5.46 13.45 -12.39
C ARG A 127 6.52 12.34 -12.46
N VAL A 128 7.65 12.65 -13.07
CA VAL A 128 8.81 11.74 -13.12
C VAL A 128 9.69 12.03 -11.92
N ASN A 129 9.86 11.02 -11.07
CA ASN A 129 10.81 11.05 -9.96
C ASN A 129 11.94 10.07 -10.28
N ALA A 130 13.16 10.57 -10.33
CA ALA A 130 14.34 9.77 -10.55
C ALA A 130 15.25 9.87 -9.32
N PHE A 131 15.72 8.71 -8.87
CA PHE A 131 16.63 8.57 -7.75
C PHE A 131 17.82 7.76 -8.22
N ARG A 132 19.02 8.34 -8.18
CA ARG A 132 20.23 7.53 -8.27
C ARG A 132 20.39 6.77 -6.96
N TRP A 133 20.93 5.56 -6.98
CA TRP A 133 20.98 4.72 -5.78
C TRP A 133 21.72 5.39 -4.62
N GLU A 134 22.77 6.15 -4.93
CA GLU A 134 23.56 6.91 -3.97
C GLU A 134 22.87 8.16 -3.41
N GLN A 135 21.77 8.59 -4.03
CA GLN A 135 20.94 9.71 -3.60
C GLN A 135 19.74 9.26 -2.76
N ILE A 136 19.54 7.96 -2.55
CA ILE A 136 18.47 7.48 -1.69
C ILE A 136 18.97 7.50 -0.25
N ASP A 137 18.30 8.25 0.61
CA ASP A 137 18.66 8.42 2.01
C ASP A 137 17.99 7.35 2.88
N ALA A 138 16.73 7.01 2.56
CA ALA A 138 15.96 6.06 3.34
C ALA A 138 14.91 5.31 2.51
N LEU A 139 14.69 4.05 2.87
CA LEU A 139 13.61 3.19 2.39
C LEU A 139 12.86 2.63 3.60
N TRP A 140 11.55 2.86 3.66
CA TRP A 140 10.72 2.35 4.76
C TRP A 140 9.32 1.92 4.37
N GLN A 141 8.67 1.20 5.28
CA GLN A 141 7.32 0.69 5.13
C GLN A 141 6.41 1.36 6.16
N LYS A 142 5.48 2.20 5.70
CA LYS A 142 4.44 2.72 6.58
C LYS A 142 3.21 1.82 6.44
N PRO A 143 2.59 1.35 7.53
CA PRO A 143 1.25 0.76 7.42
C PRO A 143 0.37 1.75 6.67
N ALA A 144 -0.32 1.28 5.62
CA ALA A 144 -1.15 2.16 4.83
C ALA A 144 -2.28 2.67 5.73
N GLU A 145 -2.15 3.91 6.22
CA GLU A 145 -3.22 4.67 6.84
C GLU A 145 -4.22 4.97 5.74
N HIS A 146 -5.02 3.97 5.40
CA HIS A 146 -6.21 4.22 4.62
C HIS A 146 -7.10 5.05 5.53
N ASP A 147 -7.14 6.35 5.24
CA ASP A 147 -7.95 7.39 5.86
C ASP A 147 -9.48 7.14 5.68
N LEU A 148 -9.88 5.88 5.41
CA LEU A 148 -11.26 5.42 5.26
C LEU A 148 -12.08 5.63 6.54
N LEU A 149 -11.43 5.78 7.69
CA LEU A 149 -12.08 6.26 8.92
C LEU A 149 -12.66 7.68 8.77
N ARG A 150 -12.12 8.55 7.91
CA ARG A 150 -12.74 9.86 7.62
C ARG A 150 -14.06 9.78 6.86
N HIS A 151 -14.36 8.65 6.21
CA HIS A 151 -15.58 8.51 5.39
C HIS A 151 -16.64 7.61 6.02
N GLY A 152 -16.49 7.19 7.28
CA GLY A 152 -17.53 6.47 8.03
C GLY A 152 -17.89 5.06 7.52
N ILE A 153 -17.27 4.61 6.43
CA ILE A 153 -17.45 3.26 5.90
C ILE A 153 -16.43 2.37 6.61
N LEU A 154 -16.92 1.63 7.60
CA LEU A 154 -16.19 0.65 8.39
C LEU A 154 -15.71 -0.48 7.47
N VAL A 155 -14.56 -0.31 6.82
CA VAL A 155 -14.01 -1.36 5.95
C VAL A 155 -13.35 -2.41 6.84
N LEU A 156 -14.11 -3.46 7.16
CA LEU A 156 -13.70 -4.75 7.74
C LEU A 156 -12.63 -5.52 6.90
N TRP A 157 -11.97 -4.85 5.97
CA TRP A 157 -11.03 -5.42 5.00
C TRP A 157 -9.71 -4.66 4.99
N GLN A 158 -9.18 -4.26 6.15
CA GLN A 158 -7.75 -4.05 6.25
C GLN A 158 -7.08 -5.39 5.96
N ARG A 159 -6.62 -5.59 4.72
CA ARG A 159 -5.67 -6.66 4.47
C ARG A 159 -4.44 -6.32 5.31
N PRO A 160 -4.02 -7.20 6.23
CA PRO A 160 -2.84 -6.97 7.07
C PRO A 160 -1.53 -6.86 6.26
N ASP A 161 -1.60 -6.96 4.93
CA ASP A 161 -0.48 -7.09 4.03
C ASP A 161 -0.19 -5.81 3.21
N THR A 162 -0.91 -4.71 3.43
CA THR A 162 -0.73 -3.47 2.65
C THR A 162 0.03 -2.41 3.45
N CYS A 163 1.36 -2.46 3.39
CA CYS A 163 2.23 -1.38 3.85
C CYS A 163 2.73 -0.57 2.66
N ASP A 164 2.50 0.74 2.67
CA ASP A 164 3.04 1.63 1.66
C ASP A 164 4.56 1.73 1.81
N VAL A 165 5.30 1.58 0.70
CA VAL A 165 6.75 1.72 0.70
C VAL A 165 7.12 3.15 0.35
N HIS A 166 7.80 3.82 1.26
CA HIS A 166 8.28 5.17 1.09
C HIS A 166 9.77 5.17 0.76
N ILE A 167 10.13 5.89 -0.29
CA ILE A 167 11.50 6.15 -0.70
C ILE A 167 11.75 7.64 -0.50
N ARG A 168 12.74 8.00 0.32
CA ARG A 168 13.23 9.37 0.45
C ARG A 168 14.62 9.46 -0.17
N GLY A 169 14.78 10.41 -1.08
CA GLY A 169 16.08 10.77 -1.59
C GLY A 169 16.54 12.14 -1.12
N ALA A 170 17.78 12.45 -1.48
CA ALA A 170 18.47 13.68 -1.15
C ALA A 170 17.61 14.91 -1.49
N GLY A 171 17.60 15.87 -0.56
CA GLY A 171 16.78 17.07 -0.64
C GLY A 171 15.32 16.87 -0.24
N GLY A 172 15.00 15.80 0.50
CA GLY A 172 13.66 15.56 1.06
C GLY A 172 12.62 15.10 0.03
N ARG A 173 13.03 14.81 -1.22
CA ARG A 173 12.14 14.28 -2.24
C ARG A 173 11.68 12.90 -1.83
N GLN A 174 10.36 12.69 -1.82
CA GLN A 174 9.76 11.43 -1.39
C GLN A 174 8.83 10.86 -2.45
N VAL A 175 8.87 9.54 -2.61
CA VAL A 175 7.92 8.78 -3.43
C VAL A 175 7.31 7.68 -2.59
N VAL A 176 6.00 7.49 -2.76
CA VAL A 176 5.23 6.43 -2.09
C VAL A 176 4.80 5.40 -3.13
N LEU A 177 5.18 4.15 -2.89
CA LEU A 177 4.84 2.98 -3.69
C LEU A 177 3.77 2.17 -2.95
N GLU A 178 2.57 2.18 -3.49
CA GLU A 178 1.42 1.47 -2.93
C GLU A 178 1.40 0.00 -3.44
N PRO A 179 1.60 -1.01 -2.58
CA PRO A 179 1.82 -2.40 -3.01
C PRO A 179 0.71 -2.97 -3.89
N HIS A 180 -0.53 -2.62 -3.56
CA HIS A 180 -1.73 -3.15 -4.20
C HIS A 180 -1.85 -2.77 -5.68
N LEU A 181 -1.12 -1.74 -6.12
CA LEU A 181 -1.12 -1.29 -7.51
C LEU A 181 -0.13 -2.05 -8.39
N TRP A 182 0.79 -2.84 -7.85
CA TRP A 182 1.85 -3.48 -8.62
C TRP A 182 1.70 -5.00 -8.65
N SER A 183 1.90 -5.59 -9.83
CA SER A 183 2.14 -7.02 -9.91
C SER A 183 3.57 -7.32 -9.42
N HIS A 184 3.75 -8.40 -8.65
CA HIS A 184 5.07 -8.82 -8.14
C HIS A 184 5.76 -7.78 -7.23
N PHE A 185 4.98 -7.05 -6.42
CA PHE A 185 5.55 -6.04 -5.52
C PHE A 185 6.59 -6.59 -4.55
N GLY A 186 6.42 -7.82 -4.06
CA GLY A 186 7.40 -8.47 -3.18
C GLY A 186 8.79 -8.61 -3.83
N GLU A 187 8.85 -8.98 -5.12
CA GLU A 187 10.10 -9.05 -5.87
C GLU A 187 10.73 -7.66 -6.06
N LEU A 188 9.91 -6.65 -6.37
CA LEU A 188 10.36 -5.27 -6.48
C LEU A 188 10.95 -4.77 -5.15
N PHE A 189 10.23 -4.98 -4.05
CA PHE A 189 10.66 -4.54 -2.73
C PHE A 189 11.96 -5.22 -2.30
N ALA A 190 12.05 -6.55 -2.42
CA ALA A 190 13.27 -7.28 -2.09
C ALA A 190 14.47 -6.82 -2.94
N PHE A 191 14.25 -6.48 -4.21
CA PHE A 191 15.29 -5.91 -5.05
C PHE A 191 15.73 -4.52 -4.56
N LEU A 192 14.77 -3.63 -4.29
CA LEU A 192 15.04 -2.27 -3.80
C LEU A 192 15.80 -2.32 -2.47
N ASP A 193 15.32 -3.12 -1.53
CA ASP A 193 15.92 -3.30 -0.21
C ASP A 193 17.36 -3.78 -0.33
N ARG A 194 17.63 -4.80 -1.14
CA ARG A 194 19.00 -5.29 -1.39
C ARG A 194 19.91 -4.21 -1.97
N GLN A 195 19.46 -3.49 -3.01
CA GLN A 195 20.28 -2.47 -3.67
C GLN A 195 20.56 -1.26 -2.79
N ILE A 196 19.57 -0.84 -1.99
CA ILE A 196 19.66 0.32 -1.10
C ILE A 196 20.50 -0.05 0.14
N SER A 197 20.21 -1.18 0.78
CA SER A 197 20.97 -1.68 1.93
C SER A 197 22.45 -1.86 1.61
N ALA A 198 22.79 -2.41 0.44
CA ALA A 198 24.19 -2.60 0.02
C ALA A 198 25.00 -1.28 -0.05
N ARG A 199 24.33 -0.14 -0.23
CA ARG A 199 24.97 1.19 -0.32
C ARG A 199 24.85 2.00 0.95
N LEU A 200 23.71 1.91 1.64
CA LEU A 200 23.48 2.61 2.90
C LEU A 200 24.27 2.00 4.05
N LEU A 201 24.44 0.68 4.09
CA LEU A 201 25.11 0.01 5.20
C LEU A 201 26.58 0.46 5.37
N PRO A 202 27.44 0.47 4.33
CA PRO A 202 28.82 0.94 4.49
C PRO A 202 28.89 2.42 4.93
N ARG A 203 27.97 3.25 4.41
CA ARG A 203 27.90 4.67 4.79
C ARG A 203 27.49 4.85 6.24
N ALA A 204 26.47 4.11 6.69
CA ALA A 204 26.02 4.13 8.07
C ALA A 204 27.15 3.69 9.03
N LEU A 205 27.87 2.62 8.69
CA LEU A 205 29.02 2.18 9.48
C LEU A 205 30.14 3.22 9.52
N ASN A 206 30.46 3.86 8.39
CA ASN A 206 31.48 4.91 8.34
C ASN A 206 31.07 6.14 9.16
N ALA A 207 29.83 6.59 9.04
CA ALA A 207 29.29 7.70 9.83
C ALA A 207 29.31 7.36 11.32
N LEU A 208 28.87 6.16 11.69
CA LEU A 208 28.97 5.69 13.07
C LEU A 208 30.43 5.67 13.56
N ASN A 209 31.38 5.16 12.77
CA ASN A 209 32.79 5.13 13.11
C ASN A 209 33.44 6.53 13.19
N ALA A 210 32.86 7.53 12.53
CA ALA A 210 33.26 8.92 12.64
C ALA A 210 32.67 9.64 13.87
N GLY A 211 31.82 8.96 14.65
CA GLY A 211 31.11 9.56 15.80
C GLY A 211 29.84 10.31 15.40
N GLU A 212 29.43 10.23 14.13
CA GLU A 212 28.18 10.84 13.67
C GLU A 212 26.98 10.05 14.20
N ALA A 213 25.89 10.78 14.43
CA ALA A 213 24.64 10.19 14.84
C ALA A 213 23.83 9.75 13.61
N LEU A 214 23.37 8.50 13.61
CA LEU A 214 22.52 7.92 12.59
C LEU A 214 21.06 8.03 13.01
N ASP A 215 20.23 8.63 12.16
CA ASP A 215 18.80 8.78 12.40
C ASP A 215 18.00 7.66 11.74
N PHE A 216 17.22 6.95 12.55
CA PHE A 216 16.30 5.88 12.18
C PHE A 216 14.86 6.26 12.51
N GLY A 217 14.46 7.47 12.12
CA GLY A 217 13.17 8.07 12.46
C GLY A 217 13.25 8.72 13.83
N ASP A 218 12.43 8.27 14.76
CA ASP A 218 12.46 8.79 16.12
C ASP A 218 13.72 8.25 16.88
N LEU A 219 14.46 7.28 16.34
CA LEU A 219 15.56 6.59 17.03
C LEU A 219 16.87 7.13 16.48
N GLN A 220 17.79 7.53 17.34
CA GLN A 220 19.11 7.98 16.93
C GLN A 220 20.19 7.11 17.58
N VAL A 221 21.20 6.75 16.79
CA VAL A 221 22.25 5.81 17.19
C VAL A 221 23.61 6.42 16.91
N ASN A 222 24.48 6.46 17.91
CA ASN A 222 25.84 6.97 17.77
C ASN A 222 26.84 6.05 18.51
N GLN A 223 28.11 6.42 18.53
CA GLN A 223 29.15 5.64 19.23
C GLN A 223 28.93 5.53 20.74
N ASN A 224 28.26 6.50 21.34
CA ASN A 224 28.06 6.53 22.78
C ASN A 224 26.87 5.66 23.20
N GLY A 225 25.86 5.52 22.35
CA GLY A 225 24.67 4.75 22.65
C GLY A 225 23.50 5.01 21.72
N VAL A 226 22.30 4.82 22.26
CA VAL A 226 21.03 4.98 21.57
C VAL A 226 20.19 6.06 22.25
N SER A 227 19.76 7.07 21.51
CA SER A 227 18.87 8.13 21.97
C SER A 227 17.52 8.05 21.27
N LEU A 228 16.47 8.52 21.96
CA LEU A 228 15.11 8.55 21.43
C LEU A 228 14.72 10.00 21.18
N LEU A 229 14.52 10.39 19.93
CA LEU A 229 13.85 11.63 19.57
C LEU A 229 12.36 11.49 19.90
N ARG A 230 11.83 12.42 20.69
CA ARG A 230 10.39 12.51 20.94
C ARG A 230 9.82 13.66 20.11
N PRO A 231 9.04 13.39 19.05
CA PRO A 231 8.44 14.43 18.21
C PRO A 231 7.56 15.38 19.02
N GLU A 232 6.80 14.84 19.98
CA GLU A 232 5.89 15.57 20.86
C GLU A 232 6.58 16.65 21.70
N LEU A 233 7.89 16.49 21.96
CA LEU A 233 8.71 17.43 22.73
C LEU A 233 9.55 18.35 21.82
N GLY A 234 9.08 18.57 20.58
CA GLY A 234 9.77 19.40 19.60
C GLY A 234 11.06 18.79 19.07
N GLY A 235 11.13 17.45 19.04
CA GLY A 235 12.30 16.73 18.53
C GLY A 235 13.51 16.75 19.47
N LYS A 236 13.33 17.06 20.76
CA LYS A 236 14.43 16.91 21.74
C LYS A 236 14.73 15.42 21.94
N ALA A 237 16.01 15.08 21.79
CA ALA A 237 16.51 13.74 22.12
C ALA A 237 16.36 13.48 23.63
N SER A 238 15.89 12.29 23.98
CA SER A 238 15.94 11.77 25.33
C SER A 238 17.40 11.60 25.77
N ALA A 239 17.59 11.33 27.07
CA ALA A 239 18.88 10.85 27.54
C ALA A 239 19.35 9.68 26.66
N THR A 240 20.60 9.77 26.19
CA THR A 240 21.25 8.70 25.42
C THR A 240 21.50 7.54 26.37
N VAL A 241 21.01 6.36 26.02
CA VAL A 241 21.28 5.12 26.75
C VAL A 241 22.63 4.59 26.28
N PRO A 242 23.66 4.58 27.14
CA PRO A 242 24.99 4.12 26.73
C PRO A 242 24.99 2.66 26.30
N TRP A 243 25.86 2.28 25.37
CA TRP A 243 26.00 0.87 24.96
C TRP A 243 26.35 -0.06 26.13
N SER A 244 27.07 0.44 27.15
CA SER A 244 27.40 -0.31 28.37
C SER A 244 26.17 -0.73 29.18
N ASP A 245 25.07 0.01 29.06
CA ASP A 245 23.86 -0.17 29.86
C ASP A 245 22.83 -1.03 29.14
N ILE A 246 23.03 -1.26 27.83
CA ILE A 246 22.20 -2.14 27.00
C ILE A 246 22.65 -3.58 27.26
N GLY A 247 21.77 -4.37 27.89
CA GLY A 247 22.01 -5.78 28.19
C GLY A 247 21.76 -6.65 26.96
N ASP A 248 20.62 -6.45 26.31
CA ASP A 248 20.30 -7.08 25.03
C ASP A 248 19.47 -6.12 24.15
N LEU A 249 19.64 -6.27 22.84
CA LEU A 249 18.86 -5.58 21.82
C LEU A 249 18.05 -6.62 21.06
N LYS A 250 16.79 -6.79 21.43
CA LYS A 250 15.90 -7.78 20.79
C LYS A 250 15.09 -7.08 19.71
N ILE A 251 15.11 -7.63 18.50
CA ILE A 251 14.23 -7.17 17.44
C ILE A 251 13.04 -8.13 17.40
N LYS A 252 11.88 -7.63 17.82
CA LYS A 252 10.64 -8.39 17.85
C LYS A 252 9.77 -8.00 16.67
N ILE A 253 9.11 -8.97 16.07
CA ILE A 253 8.13 -8.68 15.03
C ILE A 253 6.78 -8.41 15.71
N ARG A 254 6.21 -7.23 15.46
CA ARG A 254 4.86 -6.87 15.87
C ARG A 254 3.88 -7.36 14.80
N ARG A 255 3.11 -8.40 15.11
CA ARG A 255 1.99 -8.83 14.27
C ARG A 255 0.69 -8.27 14.84
N SER A 256 -0.04 -7.52 14.04
CA SER A 256 -1.40 -7.12 14.38
C SER A 256 -2.37 -8.13 13.77
N ARG A 257 -3.04 -8.92 14.60
CA ARG A 257 -4.19 -9.73 14.18
C ARG A 257 -5.41 -9.24 14.93
N LEU A 258 -6.45 -8.84 14.20
CA LEU A 258 -7.77 -8.48 14.77
C LEU A 258 -7.68 -7.40 15.87
N GLY A 259 -6.79 -6.42 15.72
CA GLY A 259 -6.61 -5.33 16.70
C GLY A 259 -5.78 -5.71 17.94
N LEU A 260 -5.35 -6.97 18.08
CA LEU A 260 -4.41 -7.40 19.11
C LEU A 260 -3.00 -7.47 18.51
N SER A 261 -2.09 -6.68 19.08
CA SER A 261 -0.68 -6.73 18.74
C SER A 261 0.01 -7.82 19.56
N THR A 262 0.49 -8.86 18.91
CA THR A 262 1.35 -9.88 19.51
C THR A 262 2.79 -9.69 19.03
N PHE A 263 3.74 -9.88 19.93
CA PHE A 263 5.17 -9.86 19.63
C PHE A 263 5.65 -11.30 19.53
N VAL A 264 6.21 -11.66 18.38
CA VAL A 264 6.75 -13.01 18.16
C VAL A 264 8.26 -12.94 18.11
N ASP A 265 8.92 -13.76 18.92
CA ASP A 265 10.35 -14.02 18.84
C ASP A 265 10.59 -15.05 17.71
N GLU A 266 10.34 -14.63 16.46
CA GLU A 266 10.62 -15.45 15.27
C GLU A 266 12.00 -15.07 14.71
N PRO A 267 12.79 -16.03 14.20
CA PRO A 267 13.98 -15.71 13.42
C PRO A 267 13.59 -14.79 12.25
N LEU A 268 14.48 -13.86 11.87
CA LEU A 268 14.29 -12.81 10.86
C LEU A 268 14.04 -13.38 9.44
N ALA A 269 12.99 -14.17 9.25
CA ALA A 269 12.48 -14.51 7.93
C ALA A 269 11.72 -13.28 7.43
N SER A 270 12.36 -12.52 6.54
CA SER A 270 11.85 -11.26 6.01
C SER A 270 10.52 -11.47 5.28
N ARG A 271 9.40 -11.26 5.96
CA ARG A 271 8.12 -11.02 5.27
C ARG A 271 8.02 -9.51 5.03
N PRO A 272 7.72 -9.07 3.80
CA PRO A 272 7.66 -7.65 3.45
C PRO A 272 6.49 -6.89 4.11
N THR A 273 5.77 -7.49 5.06
CA THR A 273 4.60 -6.92 5.74
C THR A 273 4.75 -6.94 7.26
N ASP A 274 5.86 -7.48 7.77
CA ASP A 274 6.08 -7.58 9.22
C ASP A 274 6.54 -6.21 9.75
N HIS A 275 5.87 -5.71 10.79
CA HIS A 275 6.32 -4.51 11.51
C HIS A 275 7.39 -4.91 12.51
N TYR A 276 8.51 -4.19 12.53
CA TYR A 276 9.60 -4.48 13.46
C TYR A 276 9.53 -3.55 14.65
N CYS A 277 9.56 -4.13 15.84
CA CYS A 277 9.71 -3.42 17.09
C CYS A 277 11.11 -3.73 17.64
N VAL A 278 11.91 -2.70 17.84
CA VAL A 278 13.18 -2.83 18.54
C VAL A 278 12.89 -2.69 20.02
N VAL A 279 13.21 -3.73 20.78
CA VAL A 279 13.11 -3.78 22.23
C VAL A 279 14.53 -3.73 22.77
N ILE A 280 14.86 -2.61 23.40
CA ILE A 280 16.12 -2.42 24.10
C ILE A 280 15.89 -2.83 25.55
N GLU A 281 16.52 -3.92 25.97
CA GLU A 281 16.48 -4.40 27.35
C GLU A 281 17.76 -3.92 28.04
N LYS A 282 17.61 -3.00 28.98
CA LYS A 282 18.72 -2.50 29.79
C LYS A 282 19.13 -3.54 30.83
N ARG A 283 20.37 -3.44 31.32
CA ARG A 283 20.90 -4.32 32.38
C ARG A 283 20.11 -4.24 33.69
N ASP A 284 19.45 -3.11 33.96
CA ASP A 284 18.56 -2.91 35.10
C ASP A 284 17.15 -3.52 34.88
N GLN A 285 16.96 -4.32 33.83
CA GLN A 285 15.70 -4.95 33.42
C GLN A 285 14.62 -3.96 32.96
N THR A 286 14.94 -2.68 32.78
CA THR A 286 14.00 -1.75 32.14
C THR A 286 13.95 -1.98 30.64
N CYS A 287 12.74 -2.12 30.10
CA CYS A 287 12.51 -2.33 28.68
C CYS A 287 12.09 -1.02 28.02
N ILE A 288 12.84 -0.60 27.02
CA ILE A 288 12.45 0.48 26.10
C ILE A 288 11.95 -0.19 24.82
N ARG A 289 10.70 0.08 24.46
CA ARG A 289 10.09 -0.46 23.25
C ARG A 289 9.97 0.61 22.19
N TRP A 290 10.19 0.19 20.96
CA TRP A 290 10.29 1.11 19.86
C TRP A 290 9.73 0.52 18.57
N ASP A 291 8.78 1.18 17.93
CA ASP A 291 8.31 0.77 16.61
C ASP A 291 9.26 1.33 15.55
N VAL A 292 10.03 0.46 14.89
CA VAL A 292 10.93 0.86 13.80
C VAL A 292 10.17 0.70 12.48
N PRO A 293 9.97 1.78 11.71
CA PRO A 293 9.12 1.74 10.53
C PRO A 293 9.73 0.97 9.34
N THR A 294 10.90 0.34 9.45
CA THR A 294 11.68 -0.07 8.28
C THR A 294 12.55 -1.30 8.51
N VAL A 295 12.61 -2.19 7.52
CA VAL A 295 13.50 -3.37 7.48
C VAL A 295 14.96 -2.98 7.24
N THR A 296 15.21 -2.01 6.36
CA THR A 296 16.56 -1.49 6.04
C THR A 296 17.26 -1.02 7.32
N ASN A 297 16.56 -0.26 8.16
CA ASN A 297 17.06 0.22 9.44
C ASN A 297 17.32 -0.92 10.41
N VAL A 298 16.53 -1.99 10.37
CA VAL A 298 16.71 -3.18 11.21
C VAL A 298 18.01 -3.90 10.86
N SER A 299 18.30 -4.12 9.58
CA SER A 299 19.57 -4.73 9.16
C SER A 299 20.79 -3.89 9.56
N VAL A 300 20.69 -2.56 9.42
CA VAL A 300 21.75 -1.64 9.87
C VAL A 300 21.89 -1.69 11.40
N LEU A 301 20.78 -1.64 12.15
CA LEU A 301 20.80 -1.75 13.62
C LEU A 301 21.39 -3.07 14.11
N LEU A 302 21.10 -4.18 13.42
CA LEU A 302 21.71 -5.48 13.72
C LEU A 302 23.21 -5.49 13.46
N ALA A 303 23.66 -4.95 12.32
CA ALA A 303 25.08 -4.85 12.02
C ALA A 303 25.81 -3.96 13.05
N ILE A 304 25.19 -2.85 13.47
CA ILE A 304 25.72 -1.98 14.53
C ILE A 304 25.78 -2.73 15.86
N LYS A 305 24.71 -3.47 16.22
CA LYS A 305 24.67 -4.31 17.42
C LYS A 305 25.84 -5.30 17.43
N GLU A 306 26.05 -6.04 16.34
CA GLU A 306 27.12 -7.02 16.22
C GLU A 306 28.51 -6.39 16.36
N THR A 307 28.71 -5.22 15.74
CA THR A 307 29.97 -4.48 15.78
C THR A 307 30.27 -3.92 17.18
N GLN A 308 29.28 -3.31 17.85
CA GLN A 308 29.46 -2.62 19.13
C GLN A 308 29.41 -3.57 20.34
N LEU A 309 28.62 -4.65 20.29
CA LEU A 309 28.55 -5.63 21.38
C LEU A 309 29.64 -6.71 21.30
N GLY A 310 30.60 -6.57 20.38
CA GLY A 310 31.82 -7.38 20.37
C GLY A 310 31.59 -8.87 20.14
N LYS A 311 30.52 -9.27 19.44
CA LYS A 311 30.47 -10.64 18.94
C LYS A 311 31.53 -10.79 17.84
N PRO A 312 32.48 -11.73 17.96
CA PRO A 312 33.50 -11.91 16.94
C PRO A 312 32.81 -12.17 15.58
N PRO A 313 33.29 -11.56 14.47
CA PRO A 313 32.62 -11.53 13.16
C PRO A 313 32.50 -12.87 12.40
N GLY A 314 32.49 -14.01 13.10
CA GLY A 314 32.42 -15.36 12.53
C GLY A 314 31.18 -16.18 12.93
N GLN A 315 30.19 -15.59 13.62
CA GLN A 315 28.95 -16.29 14.05
C GLN A 315 27.65 -15.64 13.54
N ALA A 316 27.70 -14.75 12.56
CA ALA A 316 26.50 -14.30 11.87
C ALA A 316 25.94 -15.47 11.04
N ALA A 317 24.72 -15.91 11.36
CA ALA A 317 24.00 -16.92 10.58
C ALA A 317 23.68 -16.38 9.17
N PRO A 318 23.66 -17.25 8.14
CA PRO A 318 23.34 -16.87 6.76
C PRO A 318 21.92 -16.35 6.57
#